data_AF-A0A7V5JK33-F1
#
_entry.id   AF-A0A7V5JK33-F1
#
_cell.length_a   1.000
_cell.length_b   1.000
_cell.length_c   1.000
_cell.angle_alpha   90.00
_cell.angle_beta   90.00
_cell.angle_gamma   90.00
#
_symmetry.space_group_name_H-M   'P 1'
#
loop_
_entity.id
_entity.type
_entity.pdbx_description
1 polymer ?
#
loop_
_entity_poly.entity_id
_entity_poly.type
_entity_poly.pdbx_seq_one_letter_code
_entity_poly.pdbx_strand_id
1 'polypeptide(L)'
;TEGIFKFYGAQMLKDLGIHDKVTGGKKCKSCWAVPGKTWFTSRHHRETPYRIEKGEADVGIVWTTEVRHAQAQGRPVEGVPIPAPYNMQHKVGYAIGILATGRNPYNASRYLAYLGTPEAQAIYEKYGFVKASDAELKLKPIPVD
;
A
#
# COMPACT_ATOMS: atom_id res chain seq x y z
N THR A 1 -7.86 -11.52 -4.90
CA THR A 1 -7.28 -10.16 -5.00
C THR A 1 -6.11 -10.03 -4.05
N GLU A 2 -5.23 -9.06 -4.27
CA GLU A 2 -4.08 -8.80 -3.37
C GLU A 2 -4.47 -8.06 -2.09
N GLY A 3 -3.51 -7.95 -1.16
CA GLY A 3 -3.71 -7.37 0.18
C GLY A 3 -4.35 -5.98 0.17
N ILE A 4 -3.85 -5.04 -0.66
CA ILE A 4 -4.40 -3.68 -0.74
C ILE A 4 -5.91 -3.68 -1.04
N PHE A 5 -6.33 -4.48 -2.02
CA PHE A 5 -7.73 -4.57 -2.39
C PHE A 5 -8.54 -5.34 -1.35
N LYS A 6 -8.02 -6.45 -0.81
CA LYS A 6 -8.71 -7.24 0.20
C LYS A 6 -9.05 -6.43 1.45
N PHE A 7 -8.08 -5.65 1.95
CA PHE A 7 -8.21 -4.96 3.23
C PHE A 7 -8.78 -3.54 3.11
N TYR A 8 -8.48 -2.83 2.02
CA TYR A 8 -8.82 -1.41 1.89
C TYR A 8 -9.75 -1.15 0.70
N GLY A 9 -9.35 -1.57 -0.51
CA GLY A 9 -10.10 -1.28 -1.74
C GLY A 9 -11.52 -1.86 -1.75
N ALA A 10 -11.70 -3.08 -1.25
CA ALA A 10 -13.02 -3.71 -1.18
C ALA A 10 -13.95 -2.99 -0.21
N GLN A 11 -13.44 -2.52 0.94
CA GLN A 11 -14.24 -1.73 1.88
C GLN A 11 -14.61 -0.38 1.25
N MET A 12 -13.66 0.31 0.64
CA MET A 12 -13.91 1.56 -0.08
C MET A 12 -15.04 1.41 -1.11
N LEU A 13 -14.99 0.38 -1.95
CA LEU A 13 -16.02 0.16 -2.97
C LEU A 13 -17.39 -0.18 -2.36
N LYS A 14 -17.43 -0.81 -1.19
CA LYS A 14 -18.69 -1.08 -0.47
C LYS A 14 -19.27 0.21 0.10
N ASP A 15 -18.44 1.05 0.71
CA ASP A 15 -18.85 2.35 1.24
C ASP A 15 -19.40 3.26 0.13
N LEU A 16 -18.83 3.15 -1.07
CA LEU A 16 -19.30 3.85 -2.28
C LEU A 16 -20.52 3.17 -2.96
N GLY A 17 -20.99 2.02 -2.48
CA GLY A 17 -22.12 1.29 -3.08
C GLY A 17 -21.86 0.68 -4.46
N ILE A 18 -20.60 0.55 -4.89
CA ILE A 18 -20.22 0.08 -6.23
C ILE A 18 -19.44 -1.24 -6.23
N HIS A 19 -19.26 -1.87 -5.07
CA HIS A 19 -18.49 -3.12 -4.92
C HIS A 19 -18.93 -4.20 -5.91
N ASP A 20 -20.21 -4.51 -6.00
CA ASP A 20 -20.67 -5.62 -6.84
C ASP A 20 -20.58 -5.29 -8.32
N LYS A 21 -20.80 -4.02 -8.68
CA LYS A 21 -20.61 -3.51 -10.04
C LYS A 21 -19.16 -3.64 -10.51
N VAL A 22 -18.19 -3.32 -9.65
CA VAL A 22 -16.76 -3.37 -9.99
C VAL A 22 -16.21 -4.80 -9.91
N THR A 23 -16.68 -5.60 -8.95
CA THR A 23 -16.07 -6.91 -8.67
C THR A 23 -16.80 -8.09 -9.31
N GLY A 24 -18.06 -7.92 -9.72
CA GLY A 24 -18.92 -9.03 -10.15
C GLY A 24 -19.05 -10.13 -9.07
N GLY A 25 -18.87 -9.78 -7.80
CA GLY A 25 -18.82 -10.72 -6.68
C GLY A 25 -17.60 -11.66 -6.66
N LYS A 26 -16.65 -11.48 -7.59
CA LYS A 26 -15.49 -12.37 -7.72
C LYS A 26 -14.48 -12.15 -6.59
N LYS A 27 -13.84 -13.23 -6.17
CA LYS A 27 -12.72 -13.23 -5.21
C LYS A 27 -11.55 -14.03 -5.79
N CYS A 28 -10.99 -13.59 -6.91
CA CYS A 28 -9.90 -14.28 -7.61
C CYS A 28 -8.65 -13.38 -7.79
N LYS A 29 -7.57 -13.97 -8.30
CA LYS A 29 -6.28 -13.32 -8.59
C LYS A 29 -5.90 -13.66 -10.03
N SER A 30 -5.28 -12.73 -10.76
CA SER A 30 -4.93 -12.92 -12.17
C SER A 30 -6.14 -13.31 -13.03
N CYS A 31 -7.24 -12.59 -12.88
CA CYS A 31 -8.53 -12.95 -13.46
C CYS A 31 -9.36 -11.72 -13.82
N TRP A 32 -10.29 -11.89 -14.75
CA TRP A 32 -11.37 -10.93 -14.93
C TRP A 32 -12.37 -11.06 -13.79
N ALA A 33 -12.54 -9.97 -13.03
CA ALA A 33 -13.65 -9.81 -12.09
C ALA A 33 -14.94 -9.55 -12.87
N VAL A 34 -14.85 -8.62 -13.84
CA VAL A 34 -15.86 -8.33 -14.85
C VAL A 34 -15.15 -8.30 -16.21
N PRO A 35 -15.44 -9.23 -17.15
CA PRO A 35 -14.75 -9.30 -18.43
C PRO A 35 -14.74 -7.97 -19.19
N GLY A 36 -13.55 -7.53 -19.64
CA GLY A 36 -13.36 -6.28 -20.37
C GLY A 36 -13.56 -5.00 -19.54
N LYS A 37 -13.82 -5.09 -18.23
CA LYS A 37 -14.08 -3.93 -17.37
C LYS A 37 -13.20 -3.90 -16.13
N THR A 38 -13.01 -5.03 -15.46
CA THR A 38 -12.22 -5.09 -14.22
C THR A 38 -11.38 -6.34 -14.19
N TRP A 39 -10.07 -6.13 -14.18
CA TRP A 39 -9.05 -7.16 -14.04
C TRP A 39 -8.45 -7.13 -12.63
N PHE A 40 -8.42 -8.27 -11.96
CA PHE A 40 -7.72 -8.43 -10.69
C PHE A 40 -6.29 -8.87 -10.94
N THR A 41 -5.36 -7.96 -10.65
CA THR A 41 -3.92 -8.16 -10.82
C THR A 41 -3.38 -9.31 -9.97
N SER A 42 -2.28 -9.89 -10.44
CA SER A 42 -1.42 -10.78 -9.67
C SER A 42 -0.54 -10.01 -8.70
N ARG A 43 -0.02 -8.86 -9.13
CA ARG A 43 0.87 -7.99 -8.37
C ARG A 43 0.64 -6.52 -8.75
N HIS A 44 -0.26 -5.83 -8.04
CA HIS A 44 -0.73 -4.47 -8.34
C HIS A 44 0.42 -3.50 -8.58
N HIS A 45 1.41 -3.46 -7.68
CA HIS A 45 2.54 -2.53 -7.74
C HIS A 45 3.42 -2.62 -9.01
N ARG A 46 3.31 -3.71 -9.77
CA ARG A 46 4.06 -3.95 -11.02
C ARG A 46 3.12 -3.93 -12.21
N GLU A 47 1.99 -4.62 -12.07
CA GLU A 47 1.07 -4.87 -13.15
C GLU A 47 0.18 -3.66 -13.44
N THR A 48 -0.31 -2.95 -12.42
CA THR A 48 -1.18 -1.78 -12.61
C THR A 48 -0.54 -0.73 -13.52
N PRO A 49 0.67 -0.20 -13.22
CA PRO A 49 1.24 0.84 -14.07
C PRO A 49 1.58 0.30 -15.47
N TYR A 50 2.02 -0.96 -15.60
CA TYR A 50 2.30 -1.58 -16.90
C TYR A 50 1.05 -1.72 -17.78
N ARG A 51 -0.09 -2.09 -17.19
CA ARG A 51 -1.36 -2.18 -17.91
C ARG A 51 -1.83 -0.80 -18.38
N ILE A 52 -1.64 0.24 -17.57
CA ILE A 52 -1.98 1.62 -17.95
C ILE A 52 -1.09 2.08 -19.11
N GLU A 53 0.22 1.90 -18.99
CA GLU A 53 1.21 2.28 -20.02
C GLU A 53 0.94 1.63 -21.39
N LYS A 54 0.30 0.47 -21.39
CA LYS A 54 -0.03 -0.30 -22.59
C LYS A 54 -1.47 -0.10 -23.09
N GLY A 55 -2.25 0.76 -22.43
CA GLY A 55 -3.66 0.95 -22.76
C GLY A 55 -4.55 -0.26 -22.46
N GLU A 56 -4.09 -1.19 -21.61
CA GLU A 56 -4.85 -2.37 -21.17
C GLU A 56 -5.73 -2.08 -19.93
N ALA A 57 -5.58 -0.91 -19.32
CA ALA A 57 -6.39 -0.39 -18.23
C ALA A 57 -6.35 1.14 -18.22
N ASP A 58 -7.47 1.79 -17.87
CA ASP A 58 -7.52 3.24 -17.75
C ASP A 58 -6.99 3.74 -16.39
N VAL A 59 -7.28 2.97 -15.33
CA VAL A 59 -6.94 3.32 -13.94
C VAL A 59 -6.70 2.06 -13.11
N GLY A 60 -6.01 2.20 -11.98
CA GLY A 60 -5.93 1.14 -10.97
C GLY A 60 -5.54 1.65 -9.59
N ILE A 61 -5.92 0.90 -8.56
CA ILE A 61 -5.68 1.26 -7.15
C ILE A 61 -4.28 0.77 -6.75
N VAL A 62 -3.45 1.71 -6.28
CA VAL A 62 -2.05 1.51 -5.87
C VAL A 62 -1.76 2.35 -4.62
N TRP A 63 -0.61 2.11 -3.98
CA TRP A 63 -0.14 2.98 -2.90
C TRP A 63 0.42 4.31 -3.45
N THR A 64 0.31 5.39 -2.69
CA THR A 64 0.88 6.70 -3.07
C THR A 64 2.39 6.64 -3.30
N THR A 65 3.11 5.81 -2.54
CA THR A 65 4.55 5.58 -2.71
C THR A 65 4.88 4.97 -4.08
N GLU A 66 4.00 4.14 -4.64
CA GLU A 66 4.15 3.53 -5.96
C GLU A 66 3.97 4.54 -7.08
N VAL A 67 3.02 5.47 -6.93
CA VAL A 67 2.85 6.60 -7.85
C VAL A 67 4.10 7.48 -7.85
N ARG A 68 4.57 7.88 -6.66
CA ARG A 68 5.78 8.72 -6.54
C ARG A 68 7.00 8.04 -7.13
N HIS A 69 7.16 6.74 -6.90
CA HIS A 69 8.23 5.97 -7.51
C HIS A 69 8.12 5.97 -9.04
N ALA A 70 6.93 5.73 -9.60
CA ALA A 70 6.73 5.73 -11.05
C ALA A 70 7.04 7.10 -11.67
N GLN A 71 6.56 8.19 -11.07
CA GLN A 71 6.85 9.57 -11.50
C GLN A 71 8.35 9.89 -11.43
N ALA A 72 9.04 9.48 -10.36
CA ALA A 72 10.48 9.66 -10.21
C ALA A 72 11.29 8.86 -11.26
N GLN A 73 10.71 7.81 -11.83
CA GLN A 73 11.28 7.04 -12.95
C GLN A 73 10.88 7.59 -14.32
N GLY A 74 10.15 8.72 -14.40
CA GLY A 74 9.68 9.29 -15.67
C GLY A 74 8.64 8.42 -16.39
N ARG A 75 7.96 7.52 -15.67
CA ARG A 75 6.92 6.66 -16.25
C ARG A 75 5.69 7.49 -16.60
N PRO A 76 5.00 7.21 -17.72
CA PRO A 76 3.87 8.01 -18.19
C PRO A 76 2.58 7.63 -17.44
N VAL A 77 2.58 7.81 -16.12
CA VAL A 77 1.43 7.58 -15.23
C VAL A 77 1.34 8.70 -14.22
N GLU A 78 0.12 9.03 -13.81
CA GLU A 78 -0.15 10.00 -12.75
C GLU A 78 -0.99 9.38 -11.63
N GLY A 79 -1.01 10.05 -10.47
CA GLY A 79 -1.82 9.64 -9.34
C GLY A 79 -3.00 10.58 -9.15
N VAL A 80 -4.19 10.00 -9.01
CA VAL A 80 -5.39 10.72 -8.57
C VAL A 80 -5.63 10.40 -7.09
N PRO A 81 -5.65 11.40 -6.19
CA PRO A 81 -5.95 11.17 -4.79
C PRO A 81 -7.35 10.60 -4.59
N ILE A 82 -7.45 9.52 -3.82
CA ILE A 82 -8.72 9.06 -3.27
C ILE A 82 -8.98 9.92 -2.01
N PRO A 83 -10.12 10.61 -1.90
CA PRO A 83 -10.39 11.46 -0.74
C PRO A 83 -10.67 10.63 0.52
N ALA A 84 -10.51 11.24 1.69
CA ALA A 84 -11.01 10.67 2.94
C ALA A 84 -12.55 10.60 2.92
N PRO A 85 -13.19 9.61 3.57
CA PRO A 85 -12.57 8.51 4.32
C PRO A 85 -12.14 7.31 3.43
N TYR A 86 -12.42 7.36 2.13
CA TYR A 86 -12.27 6.25 1.18
C TYR A 86 -10.83 5.77 0.96
N ASN A 87 -9.85 6.64 1.17
CA ASN A 87 -8.44 6.26 1.07
C ASN A 87 -7.96 5.32 2.19
N MET A 88 -8.79 5.07 3.21
CA MET A 88 -8.51 4.18 4.34
C MET A 88 -7.23 4.53 5.11
N GLN A 89 -6.70 5.76 4.97
CA GLN A 89 -5.41 6.14 5.56
C GLN A 89 -5.36 5.92 7.08
N HIS A 90 -6.51 6.06 7.76
CA HIS A 90 -6.66 5.86 9.20
C HIS A 90 -6.54 4.39 9.65
N LYS A 91 -6.55 3.42 8.72
CA LYS A 91 -6.39 1.98 9.00
C LYS A 91 -5.06 1.42 8.53
N VAL A 92 -4.29 2.19 7.76
CA VAL A 92 -3.04 1.72 7.16
C VAL A 92 -1.90 2.04 8.12
N GLY A 93 -1.18 1.01 8.57
CA GLY A 93 0.01 1.15 9.41
C GLY A 93 1.11 0.20 8.96
N TYR A 94 2.35 0.65 9.04
CA TYR A 94 3.55 -0.17 8.85
C TYR A 94 4.23 -0.34 10.21
N ALA A 95 4.52 -1.58 10.58
CA ALA A 95 5.22 -1.91 11.81
C ALA A 95 6.50 -2.67 11.49
N ILE A 96 7.51 -2.46 12.32
CA ILE A 96 8.77 -3.19 12.30
C ILE A 96 9.12 -3.60 13.73
N GLY A 97 9.74 -4.77 13.90
CA GLY A 97 10.11 -5.30 15.20
C GLY A 97 11.36 -6.17 15.15
N ILE A 98 11.93 -6.44 16.32
CA ILE A 98 13.06 -7.36 16.48
C ILE A 98 12.53 -8.79 16.52
N LEU A 99 13.09 -9.68 15.70
CA LEU A 99 12.79 -11.11 15.77
C LEU A 99 13.37 -11.69 17.07
N ALA A 100 12.53 -12.31 17.90
CA ALA A 100 12.96 -12.90 19.18
C ALA A 100 14.03 -13.99 19.02
N THR A 101 14.00 -14.73 17.90
CA THR A 101 14.98 -15.77 17.54
C THR A 101 16.08 -15.27 16.61
N GLY A 102 16.15 -13.95 16.40
CA GLY A 102 17.14 -13.33 15.52
C GLY A 102 18.56 -13.49 16.07
N ARG A 103 19.51 -13.86 15.20
CA ARG A 103 20.92 -14.10 15.58
C ARG A 103 21.70 -12.84 15.98
N ASN A 104 21.16 -11.65 15.71
CA ASN A 104 21.86 -10.37 15.86
C ASN A 104 20.99 -9.33 16.59
N PRO A 105 20.62 -9.55 17.87
CA PRO A 105 19.69 -8.67 18.59
C PRO A 105 20.23 -7.24 18.78
N TYR A 106 21.54 -7.09 18.97
CA TYR A 106 22.17 -5.77 19.10
C TYR A 106 22.10 -4.95 17.80
N ASN A 107 22.31 -5.57 16.64
CA ASN A 107 22.20 -4.87 15.36
C ASN A 107 20.73 -4.52 15.05
N ALA A 108 19.80 -5.40 15.42
CA ALA A 108 18.38 -5.14 15.27
C ALA A 108 17.93 -3.93 16.12
N SER A 109 18.36 -3.84 17.39
CA SER A 109 18.02 -2.70 18.24
C SER A 109 18.62 -1.40 17.73
N ARG A 110 19.88 -1.41 17.27
CA ARG A 110 20.51 -0.25 16.62
C ARG A 110 19.78 0.19 15.36
N TYR A 111 19.34 -0.76 14.54
CA TYR A 111 18.60 -0.45 13.31
C TYR A 111 17.25 0.18 13.63
N LEU A 112 16.49 -0.35 14.59
CA LEU A 112 15.24 0.27 15.03
C LEU A 112 15.45 1.68 15.61
N ALA A 113 16.50 1.88 16.40
CA ALA A 113 16.86 3.20 16.92
C ALA A 113 17.17 4.19 15.77
N TYR A 114 17.90 3.74 14.75
CA TYR A 114 18.16 4.55 13.55
C TYR A 114 16.87 4.92 12.80
N LEU A 115 15.95 3.97 12.60
CA LEU A 115 14.69 4.26 11.89
C LEU A 115 13.83 5.32 12.59
N GLY A 116 14.02 5.54 13.90
CA GLY A 116 13.35 6.59 14.66
C GLY A 116 14.02 7.97 14.60
N THR A 117 15.17 8.14 13.95
CA THR A 117 15.82 9.46 13.88
C THR A 117 15.15 10.39 12.87
N PRO A 118 15.31 11.72 13.01
CA PRO A 118 14.80 12.68 12.02
C PRO A 118 15.29 12.40 10.60
N GLU A 119 16.55 11.95 10.44
CA GLU A 119 17.15 11.65 9.14
C GLU A 119 16.45 10.45 8.48
N ALA A 120 16.22 9.37 9.24
CA ALA A 120 15.51 8.21 8.72
C ALA A 120 14.04 8.53 8.38
N GLN A 121 13.36 9.30 9.23
CA GLN A 121 11.99 9.77 8.95
C GLN A 121 11.92 10.68 7.71
N ALA A 122 12.93 11.52 7.47
CA ALA A 122 13.04 12.31 6.24
C ALA A 122 13.25 11.44 4.99
N ILE A 123 13.97 10.32 5.10
CA ILE A 123 14.10 9.34 4.01
C ILE A 123 12.72 8.73 3.68
N TYR A 124 11.96 8.31 4.69
CA TYR A 124 10.59 7.79 4.48
C TYR A 124 9.70 8.81 3.77
N GLU A 125 9.69 10.07 4.23
CA GLU A 125 8.91 11.15 3.61
C GLU A 125 9.30 11.41 2.15
N LYS A 126 10.61 11.42 1.85
CA LYS A 126 11.11 11.58 0.48
C LYS A 126 10.52 10.52 -0.48
N TYR A 127 10.30 9.30 0.00
CA TYR A 127 9.70 8.22 -0.79
C TYR A 127 8.17 8.14 -0.71
N GLY A 128 7.51 9.11 -0.05
CA GLY A 128 6.06 9.24 -0.02
C GLY A 128 5.35 8.61 1.16
N PHE A 129 6.09 8.15 2.18
CA PHE A 129 5.49 7.73 3.44
C PHE A 129 5.16 8.94 4.30
N VAL A 130 4.16 8.81 5.17
CA VAL A 130 3.93 9.79 6.24
C VAL A 130 4.92 9.50 7.36
N LYS A 131 5.53 10.56 7.93
CA LYS A 131 6.40 10.41 9.10
C LYS A 131 5.60 9.83 10.27
N ALA A 132 6.21 8.88 10.97
CA ALA A 132 5.65 8.37 12.21
C ALA A 132 5.66 9.48 13.27
N SER A 133 4.61 9.52 14.08
CA SER A 133 4.56 10.36 15.28
C SER A 133 5.52 9.85 16.36
N ASP A 134 5.87 10.71 17.31
CA ASP A 134 6.68 10.33 18.47
C ASP A 134 6.07 9.16 19.26
N ALA A 135 4.75 9.01 19.23
CA ALA A 135 4.03 7.91 19.88
C ALA A 135 4.14 6.59 19.10
N GLU A 136 4.27 6.63 17.78
CA GLU A 136 4.47 5.47 16.90
C GLU A 136 5.93 4.99 16.90
N LEU A 137 6.88 5.91 17.11
CA LEU A 137 8.31 5.59 17.19
C LEU A 137 8.72 4.87 18.49
N LYS A 138 7.88 4.89 19.52
CA LYS A 138 8.11 4.17 20.77
C LYS A 138 7.90 2.67 20.58
N LEU A 139 8.92 1.87 20.90
CA LEU A 139 8.82 0.40 20.89
C LEU A 139 7.71 -0.07 21.83
N LYS A 140 6.89 -1.00 21.35
CA LYS A 140 5.79 -1.62 22.09
C LYS A 140 5.89 -3.13 21.93
N PRO A 141 5.48 -3.92 22.94
CA PRO A 141 5.27 -5.36 22.75
C PRO A 141 4.34 -5.60 21.57
N ILE A 142 4.54 -6.72 20.86
CA ILE A 142 3.57 -7.18 19.86
C ILE A 142 2.25 -7.41 20.60
N PRO A 143 1.14 -6.81 20.15
CA PRO A 143 -0.17 -7.10 20.74
C PRO A 143 -0.39 -8.62 20.74
N VAL A 144 -0.68 -9.17 21.91
CA VAL A 144 -1.16 -10.54 22.03
C VAL A 144 -2.67 -10.50 21.80
N ASP A 145 -3.15 -11.30 20.85
CA ASP A 145 -4.59 -11.51 20.63
C ASP A 145 -5.24 -12.16 21.86
#